data_AF-A0A2R6BGJ5-F1
#
_entry.id   AF-A0A2R6BGJ5-F1
#
_cell.length_a   1.000
_cell.length_b   1.000
_cell.length_c   1.000
_cell.angle_alpha   90.00
_cell.angle_beta   90.00
_cell.angle_gamma   90.00
#
_symmetry.space_group_name_H-M   'P 1'
#
loop_
_entity.id
_entity.type
_entity.pdbx_description
1 polymer ?
#
loop_
_entity_poly.entity_id
_entity_poly.type
_entity_poly.pdbx_seq_one_letter_code
_entity_poly.pdbx_strand_id
1 'polypeptide(L)' 'MSARTVVAGILLFVPFVAVLIPQLFNKVEPTLGGLPFFVWYQLIWVVLGGILVFASYRVYNSGKVRGGQA' A
#
# COMPACT_ATOMS: atom_id res chain seq x y z
N MET A 1 4.29 16.42 15.02
CA MET A 1 3.69 15.90 13.76
C MET A 1 2.18 15.86 13.91
N SER A 2 1.43 16.25 12.88
CA SER A 2 -0.05 16.12 12.91
C SER A 2 -0.45 14.65 12.82
N ALA A 3 -1.51 14.25 13.53
CA ALA A 3 -2.06 12.88 13.50
C ALA A 3 -2.29 12.37 12.06
N ARG A 4 -2.66 13.26 11.14
CA ARG A 4 -2.88 12.93 9.72
C ARG A 4 -1.61 12.52 8.98
N THR A 5 -0.48 13.16 9.29
CA THR A 5 0.82 12.81 8.71
C THR A 5 1.27 11.44 9.19
N VAL A 6 1.03 11.13 10.47
CA VAL A 6 1.34 9.82 11.04
C VAL A 6 0.52 8.73 10.37
N VAL A 7 -0.79 8.93 10.23
CA VAL A 7 -1.68 7.97 9.55
C VAL A 7 -1.28 7.78 8.08
N ALA A 8 -1.02 8.87 7.35
CA ALA A 8 -0.57 8.81 5.95
C ALA A 8 0.76 8.04 5.80
N GLY A 9 1.70 8.22 6.74
CA GLY A 9 2.96 7.48 6.78
C GLY A 9 2.77 5.99 7.09
N ILE A 10 1.89 5.65 8.04
CA ILE A 10 1.57 4.26 8.39
C ILE A 10 0.99 3.51 7.19
N LEU A 11 0.08 4.13 6.42
CA LEU A 11 -0.49 3.50 5.21
C LEU A 11 0.60 3.12 4.19
N LEU A 12 1.62 3.94 4.05
CA LEU A 12 2.73 3.69 3.13
C LEU A 12 3.71 2.63 3.67
N PHE A 13 3.70 2.37 4.98
CA PHE A 13 4.59 1.38 5.60
C PHE A 13 4.09 -0.07 5.43
N VAL A 14 2.78 -0.25 5.17
CA VAL A 14 2.13 -1.55 4.96
C VAL A 14 2.86 -2.46 3.94
N PRO A 15 3.20 -2.01 2.71
CA PRO A 15 3.88 -2.86 1.74
C PRO A 15 5.28 -3.31 2.19
N PHE A 16 5.99 -2.49 2.98
CA PHE A 16 7.31 -2.86 3.49
C PHE A 16 7.21 -4.00 4.50
N VAL A 17 6.25 -3.93 5.42
CA VAL A 17 5.97 -5.00 6.39
C VAL A 17 5.57 -6.30 5.67
N ALA A 18 4.77 -6.18 4.60
CA ALA A 18 4.35 -7.32 3.82
C ALA A 18 5.51 -8.06 3.13
N VAL A 19 6.55 -7.33 2.67
CA VAL A 19 7.74 -7.91 2.02
C VAL A 19 8.75 -8.48 3.04
N LEU A 20 8.79 -7.95 4.27
CA LEU A 20 9.68 -8.41 5.34
C LEU A 20 9.36 -9.83 5.86
N ILE A 21 8.21 -10.39 5.49
CA ILE A 21 7.80 -11.74 5.87
C ILE A 21 7.83 -12.65 4.63
N PRO A 22 9.02 -13.05 4.15
CA PRO A 22 9.15 -13.88 2.96
C PRO A 22 8.45 -15.24 3.10
N GLN A 23 8.28 -15.76 4.31
CA GLN A 23 7.56 -17.02 4.54
C GLN A 23 6.09 -16.98 4.12
N LEU A 24 5.51 -15.78 3.97
CA LEU A 24 4.13 -15.61 3.54
C LEU A 24 3.98 -15.82 2.03
N PHE A 25 5.02 -15.49 1.25
CA PHE A 25 4.91 -15.43 -0.21
C PHE A 25 6.01 -16.12 -1.00
N ASN A 26 7.07 -16.59 -0.36
CA ASN A 26 8.14 -17.35 -1.00
C ASN A 26 7.72 -18.81 -1.16
N LYS A 27 6.69 -19.03 -1.97
CA LYS A 27 6.12 -20.34 -2.31
C LYS A 27 5.89 -20.38 -3.82
N VAL A 28 5.92 -21.58 -4.39
CA VAL A 28 5.56 -21.78 -5.80
C VAL A 28 4.04 -21.92 -5.94
N GLU A 29 3.42 -22.67 -5.02
CA GLU A 29 1.99 -22.93 -5.01
C GLU A 29 1.25 -22.03 -4.01
N PRO A 30 0.00 -21.63 -4.31
CA PRO A 30 -0.75 -21.94 -5.54
C PRO A 30 -0.30 -21.13 -6.77
N THR A 31 -0.36 -21.77 -7.93
CA THR A 31 -0.10 -21.10 -9.22
C THR A 31 -1.38 -20.51 -9.79
N LEU A 32 -1.33 -19.27 -10.28
CA LEU A 32 -2.44 -18.64 -11.02
C LEU A 32 -2.10 -18.62 -12.51
N GLY A 33 -2.79 -19.43 -13.33
CA GLY A 33 -2.55 -19.46 -14.78
C GLY A 33 -1.11 -19.79 -15.16
N GLY A 34 -0.40 -20.60 -14.36
CA GLY A 34 1.02 -20.92 -14.54
C GLY A 34 2.00 -19.94 -13.87
N LEU A 35 1.52 -18.84 -13.28
CA LEU A 35 2.35 -17.92 -12.49
C LEU A 35 2.52 -18.45 -11.06
N PRO A 36 3.77 -18.57 -10.54
CA PRO A 36 4.02 -18.94 -9.15
C PRO A 36 3.45 -17.95 -8.14
N PHE A 37 3.15 -18.41 -6.92
CA PHE A 37 2.63 -17.59 -5.82
C PHE A 37 3.41 -16.30 -5.61
N PHE A 38 4.74 -16.42 -5.57
CA PHE A 38 5.63 -15.27 -5.44
C PHE A 38 5.29 -14.14 -6.41
N VAL A 39 5.12 -14.45 -7.70
CA VAL A 39 4.98 -13.45 -8.77
C VAL A 39 3.63 -12.77 -8.70
N TRP A 40 2.54 -13.53 -8.69
CA TRP A 40 1.21 -12.93 -8.72
C TRP A 40 0.87 -12.21 -7.41
N TYR A 41 1.44 -12.65 -6.29
CA TYR A 41 1.32 -11.95 -5.01
C TYR A 41 1.96 -10.56 -5.09
N GLN A 42 3.14 -10.41 -5.70
CA GLN A 42 3.73 -9.08 -5.93
C GLN A 42 2.84 -8.19 -6.81
N LEU A 43 2.18 -8.75 -7.83
CA LEU A 43 1.28 -7.98 -8.71
C LEU A 43 0.08 -7.42 -7.94
N ILE A 44 -0.48 -8.18 -7.01
CA ILE A 44 -1.53 -7.67 -6.10
C ILE A 44 -0.99 -6.49 -5.28
N TRP A 45 0.25 -6.59 -4.78
CA TRP A 45 0.89 -5.50 -4.04
C TRP A 45 1.18 -4.26 -4.89
N VAL A 46 1.36 -4.38 -6.20
CA VAL A 46 1.46 -3.20 -7.09
C VAL A 46 0.15 -2.42 -7.08
N VAL A 47 -0.98 -3.12 -7.25
CA VAL A 47 -2.31 -2.50 -7.25
C VAL A 47 -2.65 -1.94 -5.87
N LEU A 48 -2.43 -2.72 -4.82
CA LEU A 48 -2.63 -2.29 -3.43
C LEU A 48 -1.73 -1.09 -3.09
N GLY A 49 -0.49 -1.06 -3.57
CA GLY A 49 0.43 0.06 -3.40
C GLY A 49 -0.13 1.36 -3.97
N GLY A 50 -0.68 1.31 -5.18
CA GLY A 50 -1.37 2.45 -5.79
C GLY A 50 -2.57 2.93 -4.96
N ILE A 51 -3.38 2.01 -4.44
CA ILE A 51 -4.52 2.31 -3.56
C ILE A 51 -4.05 2.95 -2.25
N LEU A 52 -3.00 2.42 -1.63
CA LEU A 52 -2.42 2.94 -0.39
C LEU A 52 -1.85 4.35 -0.58
N VAL A 53 -1.17 4.60 -1.70
CA VAL A 53 -0.68 5.95 -2.05
C VAL A 53 -1.84 6.91 -2.25
N PHE A 54 -2.89 6.51 -2.98
CA PHE A 54 -4.07 7.33 -3.17
C PHE A 54 -4.78 7.64 -1.84
N ALA A 55 -4.96 6.64 -0.98
CA ALA A 55 -5.54 6.81 0.34
C ALA A 55 -4.68 7.71 1.24
N SER A 56 -3.36 7.52 1.23
CA SER A 56 -2.40 8.37 1.95
C SER A 56 -2.49 9.83 1.49
N TYR A 57 -2.55 10.06 0.18
CA TYR A 57 -2.75 11.38 -0.41
C TYR A 57 -4.07 12.01 0.05
N ARG A 58 -5.18 11.25 0.03
CA ARG A 58 -6.48 11.74 0.50
C ARG A 58 -6.45 12.11 1.99
N VAL A 59 -5.88 11.27 2.84
CA VAL A 59 -5.78 11.52 4.30
C VAL A 59 -4.92 12.74 4.60
N TYR A 60 -3.78 12.86 3.92
CA TYR A 60 -2.88 14.01 4.07
C TYR A 60 -3.54 15.31 3.57
N ASN A 61 -4.22 15.27 2.42
CA ASN A 61 -4.84 16.45 1.80
C ASN A 61 -6.22 16.81 2.35
N SER A 62 -6.84 15.98 3.19
CA SER A 62 -8.15 16.25 3.81
C SER A 62 -8.19 17.54 4.66
N GLY A 63 -7.04 18.17 4.93
CA GLY A 63 -6.94 19.49 5.56
C GLY A 63 -6.77 20.68 4.62
N LYS A 64 -6.37 20.47 3.35
CA LYS A 64 -5.99 21.56 2.43
C LYS A 64 -7.10 21.99 1.47
N VAL A 65 -8.09 21.14 1.23
CA VAL A 65 -9.18 21.40 0.24
C VAL A 65 -10.19 22.46 0.70
N ARG A 66 -10.23 22.84 1.99
CA ARG A 66 -11.17 23.85 2.54
C ARG A 66 -10.59 25.26 2.70
N GLY A 67 -9.34 25.50 2.34
CA GLY A 67 -8.65 26.79 2.54
C GLY A 67 -8.47 27.66 1.28
N GLY A 68 -8.99 27.24 0.13
CA GLY A 68 -8.83 27.92 -1.16
C GLY A 68 -10.07 28.67 -1.64
N GLN A 69 -10.80 29.33 -0.74
CA GLN A 69 -11.82 30.33 -1.08
C GLN A 69 -11.49 31.61 -0.32
N ALA A 70 -10.70 32.49 -0.94
CA ALA A 70 -10.56 33.89 -0.62
C ALA A 70 -10.25 34.62 -1.94
#